data_AF-A0A927SHM1-F1
#
_entry.id   AF-A0A927SHM1-F1
#
_cell.length_a   1.000
_cell.length_b   1.000
_cell.length_c   1.000
_cell.angle_alpha   90.00
_cell.angle_beta   90.00
_cell.angle_gamma   90.00
#
_symmetry.space_group_name_H-M   'P 1'
#
loop_
_entity.id
_entity.type
_entity.pdbx_description
1 polymer ?
#
loop_
_entity_poly.entity_id
_entity_poly.type
_entity_poly.pdbx_seq_one_letter_code
_entity_poly.pdbx_strand_id
1 'polypeptide(L)'
;MAYYCGECIVWRGSSDENKYGERWCSYSRRYERSDQNTYGCNGFIYAGRAILTKVCQILQLDTQEWFAAYDKVKEAYLVPAHMDMLVSYCEIGPALVEKIDMDEEKDSIAYHLLNCYLTPAMQMSQTECFKQAVEKYKDMVSMLVQRYLMNHYK
;
A
#
# COMPACT_ATOMS: atom_id res chain seq x y z
N MET A 1 1.17 -2.23 -17.44
CA MET A 1 1.21 -1.28 -16.30
C MET A 1 -0.22 -0.87 -15.99
N ALA A 2 -0.72 -1.16 -14.78
CA ALA A 2 -2.03 -0.70 -14.34
C ALA A 2 -1.84 0.08 -13.03
N TYR A 3 -2.03 1.39 -13.10
CA TYR A 3 -2.01 2.31 -11.97
C TYR A 3 -3.44 2.49 -11.46
N TYR A 4 -3.56 2.84 -10.19
CA TYR A 4 -4.80 3.32 -9.61
C TYR A 4 -4.66 4.79 -9.31
N CYS A 5 -5.74 5.53 -9.44
CA CYS A 5 -5.74 6.93 -9.08
C CYS A 5 -6.29 7.10 -7.67
N GLY A 6 -5.75 8.08 -6.94
CA GLY A 6 -6.21 8.45 -5.61
C GLY A 6 -7.71 8.76 -5.54
N GLU A 7 -8.38 9.06 -6.66
CA GLU A 7 -9.81 9.36 -6.70
C GLU A 7 -10.71 8.15 -6.40
N CYS A 8 -10.32 6.92 -6.74
CA CYS A 8 -11.15 5.73 -6.49
C CYS A 8 -11.30 5.43 -4.98
N ILE A 9 -10.34 5.86 -4.16
CA ILE A 9 -10.40 5.77 -2.68
C ILE A 9 -11.43 6.75 -2.10
N VAL A 10 -11.69 7.87 -2.78
CA VAL A 10 -12.62 8.94 -2.37
C VAL A 10 -14.07 8.63 -2.77
N TRP A 11 -14.33 7.52 -3.47
CA TRP A 11 -15.68 7.13 -3.90
C TRP A 11 -16.64 6.85 -2.73
N ARG A 12 -16.13 6.69 -1.50
CA ARG A 12 -16.93 6.79 -0.27
C ARG A 12 -17.22 8.26 0.04
N GLY A 13 -18.16 8.86 -0.68
CA GLY A 13 -18.70 10.20 -0.36
C GLY A 13 -18.70 11.22 -1.50
N SER A 14 -18.32 10.87 -2.73
CA SER A 14 -18.45 11.79 -3.87
C SER A 14 -19.89 11.85 -4.39
N SER A 15 -20.36 13.05 -4.70
CA SER A 15 -21.69 13.34 -5.25
C SER A 15 -21.79 13.10 -6.77
N ASP A 16 -20.81 12.41 -7.36
CA ASP A 16 -20.68 12.21 -8.81
C ASP A 16 -21.21 10.84 -9.28
N GLU A 17 -22.10 10.24 -8.49
CA GLU A 17 -22.76 9.00 -8.86
C GLU A 17 -23.86 9.29 -9.90
N ASN A 18 -23.74 8.66 -11.07
CA ASN A 18 -24.74 8.77 -12.11
C ASN A 18 -25.95 7.84 -11.82
N LYS A 19 -27.02 7.98 -12.60
CA LYS A 19 -28.25 7.17 -12.45
C LYS A 19 -28.07 5.65 -12.62
N TYR A 20 -26.90 5.19 -13.06
CA TYR A 20 -26.56 3.77 -13.25
C TYR A 20 -25.66 3.21 -12.12
N GLY A 21 -25.35 4.02 -11.10
CA GLY A 21 -24.48 3.66 -9.98
C GLY A 21 -22.99 3.70 -10.33
N GLU A 22 -22.61 4.44 -11.37
CA GLU A 22 -21.23 4.58 -11.82
C GLU A 22 -20.66 5.94 -11.40
N ARG A 23 -19.35 6.03 -11.20
CA ARG A 23 -18.63 7.25 -10.82
C ARG A 23 -17.52 7.54 -11.82
N TRP A 24 -17.21 8.82 -12.05
CA TRP A 24 -16.14 9.20 -12.98
C TRP A 24 -14.78 8.81 -12.42
N CYS A 25 -13.96 8.16 -13.25
CA CYS A 25 -12.55 7.91 -12.99
C CYS A 25 -11.70 8.80 -13.90
N SER A 26 -10.98 9.78 -13.34
CA SER A 26 -10.09 10.66 -14.12
C SER A 26 -8.97 9.92 -14.85
N TYR A 27 -8.55 8.77 -14.32
CA TYR A 27 -7.45 7.98 -14.88
C TYR A 27 -7.87 7.20 -16.12
N SER A 28 -8.99 6.45 -16.05
CA SER A 28 -9.54 5.75 -17.20
C SER A 28 -10.39 6.64 -18.11
N ARG A 29 -10.64 7.90 -17.69
CA ARG A 29 -11.46 8.91 -18.38
C ARG A 29 -12.83 8.39 -18.78
N ARG A 30 -13.46 7.61 -17.90
CA ARG A 30 -14.79 7.03 -18.09
C ARG A 30 -15.49 6.80 -16.74
N TYR A 31 -16.81 6.62 -16.80
CA TYR A 31 -17.61 6.18 -15.66
C TYR A 31 -17.39 4.68 -15.42
N GLU A 32 -17.11 4.28 -14.18
CA GLU A 32 -16.97 2.88 -13.78
C GLU A 32 -17.83 2.58 -12.55
N ARG A 33 -18.29 1.33 -12.40
CA ARG A 33 -19.05 0.92 -11.22
C ARG A 33 -18.14 0.60 -10.06
N SER A 34 -18.55 0.97 -8.84
CA SER A 34 -17.77 0.69 -7.63
C SER A 34 -17.77 -0.78 -7.19
N ASP A 35 -18.71 -1.58 -7.68
CA ASP A 35 -18.84 -3.01 -7.39
C ASP A 35 -18.00 -3.89 -8.34
N GLN A 36 -17.61 -3.35 -9.49
CA GLN A 36 -16.72 -4.03 -10.40
C GLN A 36 -15.29 -3.79 -9.92
N ASN A 37 -14.61 -4.88 -9.54
CA ASN A 37 -13.15 -4.99 -9.60
C ASN A 37 -12.73 -4.82 -11.06
N THR A 38 -12.86 -3.61 -11.60
CA THR A 38 -12.39 -3.30 -12.95
C THR A 38 -10.89 -3.53 -12.95
N TYR A 39 -10.35 -4.11 -14.02
CA TYR A 39 -8.95 -4.56 -14.12
C TYR A 39 -7.90 -3.46 -13.89
N GLY A 40 -8.33 -2.21 -13.85
CA GLY A 40 -7.53 -1.22 -13.17
C GLY A 40 -7.25 -1.64 -11.70
N CYS A 41 -8.27 -1.84 -10.83
CA CYS A 41 -8.38 -1.62 -9.36
C CYS A 41 -7.42 -2.36 -8.48
N ASN A 42 -7.40 -3.67 -8.64
CA ASN A 42 -6.30 -4.28 -9.32
C ASN A 42 -4.94 -3.76 -8.80
N GLY A 43 -4.33 -2.89 -9.59
CA GLY A 43 -3.01 -2.31 -9.42
C GLY A 43 -2.73 -1.55 -8.12
N PHE A 44 -3.62 -0.72 -7.55
CA PHE A 44 -3.33 -0.08 -6.23
C PHE A 44 -3.63 -0.97 -5.06
N ILE A 45 -4.63 -1.86 -5.15
CA ILE A 45 -4.84 -2.81 -4.06
C ILE A 45 -3.53 -3.60 -3.85
N TYR A 46 -2.83 -3.90 -4.96
CA TYR A 46 -1.46 -4.37 -4.94
C TYR A 46 -0.42 -3.29 -4.59
N ALA A 47 -0.52 -2.03 -5.05
CA ALA A 47 0.47 -0.98 -4.78
C ALA A 47 0.55 -0.60 -3.28
N GLY A 48 -0.59 -0.41 -2.61
CA GLY A 48 -0.64 -0.13 -1.17
C GLY A 48 -0.09 -1.27 -0.32
N ARG A 49 -0.12 -2.50 -0.87
CA ARG A 49 0.44 -3.70 -0.24
C ARG A 49 1.73 -4.15 -0.92
N ALA A 50 2.35 -3.37 -1.80
CA ALA A 50 3.37 -3.88 -2.72
C ALA A 50 4.59 -4.39 -1.97
N ILE A 51 5.10 -3.59 -1.04
CA ILE A 51 6.26 -3.92 -0.21
C ILE A 51 5.96 -5.17 0.63
N LEU A 52 4.79 -5.21 1.28
CA LEU A 52 4.36 -6.34 2.11
C LEU A 52 4.22 -7.62 1.27
N THR A 53 3.59 -7.53 0.10
CA THR A 53 3.44 -8.64 -0.85
C THR A 53 4.80 -9.16 -1.28
N LYS A 54 5.74 -8.26 -1.60
CA LYS A 54 7.10 -8.64 -2.00
C LYS A 54 7.85 -9.33 -0.86
N VAL A 55 7.74 -8.83 0.38
CA VAL A 55 8.35 -9.47 1.56
C VAL A 55 7.78 -10.87 1.76
N CYS A 56 6.45 -11.04 1.72
CA CYS A 56 5.83 -12.36 1.81
C CYS A 56 6.26 -13.30 0.69
N GLN A 57 6.42 -12.80 -0.55
CA GLN A 57 6.92 -13.60 -1.67
C GLN A 57 8.36 -14.07 -1.47
N ILE A 58 9.26 -13.16 -1.08
CA ILE A 58 10.68 -13.48 -0.83
C ILE A 58 10.80 -14.54 0.27
N LEU A 59 10.07 -14.34 1.37
CA LEU A 59 10.12 -15.21 2.55
C LEU A 59 9.17 -16.42 2.49
N GLN A 60 8.45 -16.60 1.38
CA GLN A 60 7.47 -17.68 1.17
C GLN A 60 6.41 -17.77 2.29
N LEU A 61 5.91 -16.62 2.74
CA LEU A 61 4.89 -16.50 3.78
C LEU A 61 3.49 -16.39 3.17
N ASP A 62 2.49 -16.89 3.88
CA ASP A 62 1.09 -16.64 3.53
C ASP A 62 0.76 -15.16 3.74
N THR A 63 0.21 -14.52 2.71
CA THR A 63 -0.17 -13.10 2.72
C THR A 63 -1.45 -12.80 3.50
N GLN A 64 -2.31 -13.79 3.76
CA GLN A 64 -3.68 -13.56 4.24
C GLN A 64 -3.72 -12.82 5.58
N GLU A 65 -2.91 -13.25 6.56
CA GLU A 65 -2.89 -12.65 7.90
C GLU A 65 -2.32 -11.22 7.88
N TRP A 66 -1.28 -11.00 7.08
CA TRP A 66 -0.65 -9.69 6.92
C TRP A 66 -1.55 -8.69 6.21
N PHE A 67 -2.29 -9.16 5.20
CA PHE A 67 -3.27 -8.35 4.50
C PHE A 67 -4.42 -7.94 5.42
N ALA A 68 -4.92 -8.86 6.24
CA ALA A 68 -5.97 -8.56 7.21
C ALA A 68 -5.52 -7.50 8.23
N ALA A 69 -4.28 -7.60 8.71
CA ALA A 69 -3.70 -6.61 9.63
C ALA A 69 -3.55 -5.23 8.98
N TYR A 70 -3.02 -5.19 7.75
CA TYR A 70 -2.89 -3.96 6.97
C TYR A 70 -4.25 -3.31 6.71
N ASP A 71 -5.26 -4.11 6.35
CA ASP A 71 -6.60 -3.60 6.07
C ASP A 71 -7.27 -3.00 7.30
N LYS A 72 -7.11 -3.63 8.48
CA LYS A 72 -7.59 -3.05 9.74
C LYS A 72 -6.99 -1.67 10.00
N VAL A 73 -5.68 -1.52 9.81
CA VAL A 73 -5.00 -0.24 9.98
C VAL A 73 -5.51 0.77 8.96
N LYS A 74 -5.61 0.37 7.69
CA LYS A 74 -6.11 1.20 6.59
C LYS A 74 -7.54 1.68 6.86
N GLU A 75 -8.45 0.80 7.27
CA GLU A 75 -9.84 1.13 7.56
C GLU A 75 -9.96 2.11 8.73
N ALA A 76 -9.16 1.92 9.78
CA ALA A 76 -9.12 2.83 10.92
C ALA A 76 -8.52 4.21 10.56
N TYR A 77 -7.66 4.29 9.55
CA TYR A 77 -6.92 5.49 9.15
C TYR A 77 -7.36 6.13 7.83
N LEU A 78 -8.39 5.62 7.17
CA LEU A 78 -9.04 6.22 5.99
C LEU A 78 -9.90 7.44 6.38
N VAL A 79 -9.29 8.37 7.10
CA VAL A 79 -9.78 9.73 7.35
C VAL A 79 -8.96 10.67 6.46
N PRO A 80 -9.55 11.70 5.82
CA PRO A 80 -8.86 12.56 4.85
C PRO A 80 -7.49 13.11 5.29
N ALA A 81 -7.25 13.25 6.60
CA ALA A 81 -6.00 13.72 7.19
C ALA A 81 -4.79 12.74 7.08
N HIS A 82 -5.01 11.50 6.64
CA HIS A 82 -3.96 10.47 6.58
C HIS A 82 -3.78 9.85 5.18
N MET A 83 -4.40 10.46 4.17
CA MET A 83 -4.26 10.07 2.76
C MET A 83 -2.80 10.07 2.29
N ASP A 84 -1.95 10.96 2.82
CA ASP A 84 -0.53 11.07 2.46
C ASP A 84 0.25 9.77 2.64
N MET A 85 -0.12 8.96 3.65
CA MET A 85 0.48 7.64 3.88
C MET A 85 0.14 6.67 2.74
N LEU A 86 -1.14 6.61 2.35
CA LEU A 86 -1.61 5.74 1.27
C LEU A 86 -1.08 6.21 -0.09
N VAL A 87 -1.02 7.53 -0.32
CA VAL A 87 -0.45 8.12 -1.52
C VAL A 87 1.03 7.77 -1.64
N SER A 88 1.81 7.96 -0.57
CA SER A 88 3.23 7.58 -0.55
C SER A 88 3.39 6.08 -0.82
N TYR A 89 2.66 5.21 -0.13
CA TYR A 89 2.74 3.76 -0.37
C TYR A 89 2.41 3.36 -1.80
N CYS A 90 1.41 3.99 -2.40
CA CYS A 90 0.95 3.60 -3.73
C CYS A 90 1.81 4.18 -4.86
N GLU A 91 2.40 5.37 -4.67
CA GLU A 91 3.26 6.01 -5.66
C GLU A 91 4.68 5.44 -5.64
N ILE A 92 5.29 5.31 -4.45
CA ILE A 92 6.70 4.88 -4.34
C ILE A 92 6.87 3.38 -4.07
N GLY A 93 5.83 2.71 -3.56
CA GLY A 93 5.86 1.27 -3.26
C GLY A 93 6.30 0.39 -4.43
N PRO A 94 5.73 0.52 -5.65
CA PRO A 94 6.15 -0.26 -6.80
C PRO A 94 7.63 -0.06 -7.17
N ALA A 95 8.11 1.20 -7.15
CA ALA A 95 9.51 1.51 -7.46
C ALA A 95 10.47 0.90 -6.42
N LEU A 96 10.10 0.92 -5.14
CA LEU A 96 10.87 0.28 -4.07
C LEU A 96 10.89 -1.25 -4.22
N VAL A 97 9.76 -1.85 -4.62
CA VAL A 97 9.67 -3.29 -4.86
C VAL A 97 10.59 -3.75 -5.99
N GLU A 98 10.66 -3.01 -7.10
CA GLU A 98 11.60 -3.30 -8.17
C GLU A 98 13.05 -3.25 -7.68
N LYS A 99 13.39 -2.26 -6.85
CA LYS A 99 14.73 -2.15 -6.25
C LYS A 99 15.06 -3.30 -5.30
N ILE A 100 14.10 -3.72 -4.46
CA ILE A 100 14.26 -4.89 -3.59
C ILE A 100 14.48 -6.15 -4.42
N ASP A 101 13.75 -6.34 -5.52
CA ASP A 101 13.85 -7.56 -6.32
C ASP A 101 15.23 -7.73 -6.98
N MET A 102 15.86 -6.60 -7.31
CA MET A 102 17.20 -6.51 -7.89
C MET A 102 18.33 -6.46 -6.84
N ASP A 103 18.03 -6.33 -5.55
CA ASP A 103 19.04 -6.28 -4.48
C ASP A 103 19.58 -7.70 -4.20
N GLU A 104 20.90 -7.87 -4.19
CA GLU A 104 21.56 -9.14 -3.89
C GLU A 104 21.30 -9.60 -2.44
N GLU A 105 21.04 -8.65 -1.54
CA GLU A 105 20.73 -8.89 -0.13
C GLU A 105 19.22 -8.95 0.15
N LYS A 106 18.37 -9.12 -0.87
CA LYS A 106 16.90 -9.04 -0.74
C LYS A 106 16.31 -9.94 0.35
N ASP A 107 16.88 -11.11 0.61
CA ASP A 107 16.43 -12.00 1.69
C ASP A 107 16.68 -11.36 3.06
N SER A 108 17.89 -10.84 3.29
CA SER A 108 18.26 -10.12 4.51
C SER A 108 17.38 -8.90 4.74
N ILE A 109 17.11 -8.15 3.67
CA ILE A 109 16.22 -6.99 3.70
C ILE A 109 14.80 -7.42 4.01
N ALA A 110 14.28 -8.47 3.38
CA ALA A 110 12.95 -8.97 3.65
C ALA A 110 12.80 -9.42 5.11
N TYR A 111 13.79 -10.11 5.67
CA TYR A 111 13.81 -10.46 7.10
C TYR A 111 13.83 -9.22 8.00
N HIS A 112 14.60 -8.20 7.65
CA HIS A 112 14.65 -6.95 8.40
C HIS A 112 13.30 -6.22 8.34
N LEU A 113 12.70 -6.11 7.15
CA LEU A 113 11.37 -5.53 6.93
C LEU A 113 10.30 -6.25 7.75
N LEU A 114 10.33 -7.59 7.73
CA LEU A 114 9.42 -8.42 8.50
C LEU A 114 9.54 -8.15 10.00
N ASN A 115 10.75 -8.30 10.56
CA ASN A 115 10.95 -8.28 12.01
C ASN A 115 10.86 -6.88 12.62
N CYS A 116 11.36 -5.86 11.93
CA CYS A 116 11.48 -4.51 12.50
C CYS A 116 10.25 -3.64 12.22
N TYR A 117 9.43 -3.98 11.22
CA TYR A 117 8.32 -3.14 10.78
C TYR A 117 7.00 -3.90 10.64
N LEU A 118 6.93 -4.96 9.83
CA LEU A 118 5.66 -5.65 9.56
C LEU A 118 5.12 -6.38 10.79
N THR A 119 5.92 -7.20 11.47
CA THR A 119 5.49 -7.92 12.68
C THR A 119 5.05 -6.96 13.79
N PRO A 120 5.82 -5.90 14.13
CA PRO A 120 5.36 -4.90 15.09
C PRO A 120 4.07 -4.18 14.65
N ALA A 121 3.95 -3.81 13.37
CA ALA A 121 2.73 -3.16 12.86
C ALA A 121 1.51 -4.09 12.97
N MET A 122 1.69 -5.38 12.68
CA MET A 122 0.64 -6.39 12.85
C MET A 122 0.22 -6.51 14.32
N GLN A 123 1.16 -6.63 15.25
CA GLN A 123 0.86 -6.70 16.68
C GLN A 123 0.11 -5.44 17.14
N MET A 124 0.56 -4.26 16.72
CA MET A 124 -0.11 -2.98 17.01
C MET A 124 -1.53 -2.93 16.42
N SER A 125 -1.75 -3.52 15.23
CA SER A 125 -3.09 -3.61 14.63
C SER A 125 -4.03 -4.53 15.43
N GLN A 126 -3.50 -5.60 16.02
CA GLN A 126 -4.27 -6.53 16.85
C GLN A 126 -4.67 -5.90 18.19
N THR A 127 -3.85 -5.00 18.73
CA THR A 127 -4.13 -4.24 19.96
C THR A 127 -4.80 -2.90 19.70
N GLU A 128 -5.30 -2.65 18.48
CA GLU A 128 -5.96 -1.40 18.05
C GLU A 128 -5.10 -0.12 18.23
N CYS A 129 -3.78 -0.28 18.34
CA CYS A 129 -2.79 0.79 18.38
C CYS A 129 -2.49 1.32 16.97
N PHE A 130 -3.54 1.64 16.22
CA PHE A 130 -3.48 1.92 14.77
C PHE A 130 -2.53 3.08 14.41
N LYS A 131 -2.44 4.12 15.26
CA LYS A 131 -1.49 5.24 15.04
C LYS A 131 -0.05 4.76 14.98
N GLN A 132 0.33 3.90 15.91
CA GLN A 132 1.69 3.37 16.00
C GLN A 132 1.96 2.40 14.85
N ALA A 133 0.95 1.61 14.45
CA ALA A 133 1.05 0.75 13.28
C ALA A 133 1.30 1.56 12.00
N VAL A 134 0.62 2.70 11.82
CA VAL A 134 0.86 3.62 10.71
C VAL A 134 2.29 4.17 10.71
N GLU A 135 2.80 4.61 11.85
CA GLU A 135 4.18 5.08 11.94
C GLU A 135 5.18 3.97 11.59
N LYS A 136 4.93 2.71 11.98
CA LYS A 136 5.77 1.59 11.55
C LYS A 136 5.80 1.39 10.04
N TYR A 137 4.67 1.51 9.38
CA TYR A 137 4.63 1.44 7.92
C TYR A 137 5.34 2.63 7.25
N LYS A 138 5.28 3.84 7.83
CA LYS A 138 6.02 5.01 7.34
C LYS A 138 7.53 4.86 7.54
N ASP A 139 7.96 4.38 8.70
CA ASP A 139 9.36 4.11 9.00
C ASP A 139 9.94 3.10 8.01
N MET A 140 9.16 2.05 7.69
CA MET A 140 9.54 1.04 6.70
C MET A 140 9.81 1.66 5.34
N VAL A 141 8.88 2.49 4.86
CA VAL A 141 9.01 3.19 3.58
C VAL A 141 10.20 4.14 3.60
N SER A 142 10.36 4.91 4.68
CA SER A 142 11.45 5.88 4.82
C SER A 142 12.81 5.21 4.79
N MET A 143 12.97 4.06 5.45
CA MET A 143 14.19 3.26 5.41
C MET A 143 14.50 2.77 3.98
N LEU A 144 13.49 2.26 3.27
CA LEU A 144 13.66 1.79 1.88
C LEU A 144 13.99 2.93 0.91
N VAL A 145 13.35 4.09 1.07
CA VAL A 145 13.67 5.31 0.30
C VAL A 145 15.11 5.74 0.56
N GLN A 146 15.55 5.77 1.82
CA GLN A 146 16.93 6.09 2.17
C GLN A 146 17.92 5.10 1.54
N ARG A 147 17.62 3.80 1.60
CA ARG A 147 18.48 2.76 1.03
C ARG A 147 18.60 2.87 -0.48
N TYR A 148 17.49 3.00 -1.21
CA TYR A 148 17.46 2.80 -2.66
C TYR A 148 17.35 4.07 -3.50
N LEU A 149 16.71 5.11 -2.98
CA LEU A 149 16.39 6.31 -3.75
C LEU A 149 17.25 7.51 -3.37
N MET A 150 17.81 7.53 -2.15
CA MET A 150 18.69 8.62 -1.69
C MET A 150 20.19 8.31 -1.78
N ASN A 151 20.59 7.04 -1.97
CA ASN A 151 22.00 6.64 -2.07
C ASN A 151 22.63 6.84 -3.46
N HIS A 152 22.00 7.57 -4.38
CA HIS A 152 22.59 7.97 -5.67
C HIS A 152 23.59 9.15 -5.58
N TYR A 153 24.03 9.54 -4.37
CA TYR A 153 25.01 10.61 -4.11
C TYR A 153 26.30 10.15 -3.43
N LYS A 154 26.83 8.98 -3.77
CA LYS A 154 28.21 8.61 -3.46
C LYS A 154 28.89 7.96 -4.65
#